data_AF-A0A9D4GKC6-F1
#
_entry.id   AF-A0A9D4GKC6-F1
#
_cell.length_a   1.000
_cell.length_b   1.000
_cell.length_c   1.000
_cell.angle_alpha   90.00
_cell.angle_beta   90.00
_cell.angle_gamma   90.00
#
_symmetry.space_group_name_H-M   'P 1'
#
loop_
_entity.id
_entity.type
_entity.pdbx_description
1 polymer ?
#
loop_
_entity_poly.entity_id
_entity_poly.type
_entity_poly.pdbx_seq_one_letter_code
_entity_poly.pdbx_strand_id
1 'polypeptide(L)' 'MIRDRIVFGVNNQKLREKLINEGENLTLDKAIQISQNFEYCIHQMSLINQKDVHFISSRDKGHVRGGRKDRKRDRYPA' A
#
# COMPACT_ATOMS: atom_id res chain seq x y z
N MET A 1 14.54 31.75 -13.78
CA MET A 1 15.51 30.64 -13.87
C MET A 1 14.81 29.40 -14.44
N ILE A 2 15.50 28.33 -14.83
CA ILE A 2 14.84 27.15 -15.45
C ILE A 2 13.83 26.46 -14.51
N ARG A 3 14.11 26.49 -13.20
CA ARG A 3 13.25 25.99 -12.12
C ARG A 3 11.87 26.65 -12.12
N ASP A 4 11.83 27.98 -12.20
CA ASP A 4 10.58 28.74 -12.22
C ASP A 4 9.73 28.34 -13.42
N ARG A 5 10.35 28.10 -14.59
CA ARG A 5 9.61 27.67 -15.79
C ARG A 5 9.00 26.27 -15.63
N ILE A 6 9.67 25.36 -14.93
CA ILE A 6 9.15 24.04 -14.60
C ILE A 6 7.96 24.16 -13.65
N VAL A 7 8.08 24.97 -12.59
CA VAL A 7 7.02 25.16 -11.58
C VAL A 7 5.80 25.89 -12.17
N PHE A 8 6.01 26.95 -12.95
CA PHE A 8 4.95 27.72 -13.61
C PHE A 8 4.28 26.97 -14.77
N GLY A 9 4.99 26.05 -15.43
CA GLY A 9 4.44 25.23 -16.51
C GLY A 9 3.47 24.13 -16.05
N VAL A 10 3.36 23.89 -14.73
CA VAL A 10 2.47 22.87 -14.18
C VAL A 10 1.10 23.45 -13.84
N ASN A 11 0.07 22.91 -14.49
CA ASN A 11 -1.33 23.33 -14.29
C ASN A 11 -1.93 22.81 -12.97
N ASN A 12 -1.41 21.70 -12.45
CA ASN A 12 -1.94 21.09 -11.22
C ASN A 12 -1.34 21.77 -9.97
N GLN A 13 -2.18 22.42 -9.17
CA GLN A 13 -1.76 23.14 -7.98
C GLN A 13 -1.03 22.27 -6.95
N LYS A 14 -1.50 21.04 -6.69
CA LYS A 14 -0.88 20.14 -5.71
C LYS A 14 0.50 19.66 -6.16
N LEU A 15 0.65 19.41 -7.46
CA LEU A 15 1.94 19.05 -8.03
C LEU A 15 2.91 20.25 -7.98
N ARG A 16 2.40 21.45 -8.27
CA ARG A 16 3.16 22.70 -8.15
C ARG A 16 3.68 22.94 -6.74
N GLU A 17 2.84 22.72 -5.72
CA GLU A 17 3.25 22.81 -4.31
C GLU A 17 4.36 21.80 -3.96
N LYS A 18 4.25 20.55 -4.43
CA LYS A 18 5.32 19.55 -4.25
C LYS A 18 6.64 19.96 -4.89
N LEU A 19 6.59 20.55 -6.10
CA LEU A 19 7.78 21.04 -6.79
C LEU A 19 8.41 22.26 -6.08
N ILE A 20 7.59 23.14 -5.50
CA ILE A 20 8.05 24.27 -4.69
C ILE A 20 8.75 23.77 -3.42
N ASN A 21 8.23 22.72 -2.78
CA ASN A 21 8.80 22.16 -1.56
C ASN A 21 10.20 21.53 -1.76
N GLU A 22 10.51 21.01 -2.95
CA GLU A 22 11.88 20.57 -3.28
C GLU A 22 12.87 21.75 -3.35
N GLY A 23 12.38 22.96 -3.65
CA GLY A 23 13.13 24.21 -3.59
C GLY A 23 14.40 24.19 -4.43
N GLU A 24 15.54 24.35 -3.77
CA GLU A 24 16.84 24.49 -4.45
C GLU A 24 17.33 23.22 -5.13
N ASN A 25 16.92 22.06 -4.62
CA ASN A 25 17.32 20.75 -5.14
C ASN A 25 16.47 20.29 -6.34
N LEU A 26 15.55 21.14 -6.81
CA LEU A 26 14.69 20.81 -7.94
C LEU A 26 15.47 20.88 -9.26
N THR A 27 15.89 19.71 -9.74
CA THR A 27 16.40 19.48 -11.10
C THR A 27 15.27 19.04 -12.04
N LEU A 28 15.53 19.10 -13.35
CA LEU A 28 14.55 18.64 -14.35
C LEU A 28 14.19 17.17 -14.15
N ASP A 29 15.18 16.30 -13.93
CA ASP A 29 14.96 14.87 -13.71
C ASP A 29 14.10 14.60 -12.47
N LYS A 30 14.37 15.30 -11.37
CA LYS A 30 13.54 15.20 -10.17
C LYS A 30 12.12 15.68 -10.41
N ALA A 31 11.93 16.78 -11.15
CA ALA A 31 10.60 17.26 -11.49
C ALA A 31 9.80 16.22 -12.29
N ILE A 32 10.45 15.56 -13.24
CA ILE A 32 9.85 14.46 -14.03
C ILE A 32 9.46 13.30 -13.10
N GLN A 33 10.36 12.85 -12.23
CA GLN A 33 10.09 11.77 -11.27
C GLN A 33 8.92 12.11 -10.33
N ILE A 34 8.88 13.33 -9.79
CA ILE A 34 7.80 13.78 -8.91
C ILE A 34 6.47 13.83 -9.65
N SER A 35 6.46 14.30 -10.90
CA SER A 35 5.25 14.32 -11.74
C SER A 35 4.72 12.92 -12.02
N GLN A 36 5.58 11.99 -12.43
CA GLN A 36 5.20 10.59 -12.68
C GLN A 36 4.66 9.94 -11.41
N ASN A 37 5.37 10.06 -10.29
CA ASN A 37 4.94 9.51 -9.00
C ASN A 37 3.60 10.09 -8.56
N PHE A 38 3.37 11.39 -8.81
CA PHE A 38 2.12 12.05 -8.48
C PHE A 38 0.94 11.47 -9.29
N GLU A 39 1.11 11.23 -10.59
CA GLU A 39 0.09 10.57 -11.41
C GLU A 39 -0.19 9.13 -10.95
N TYR A 40 0.86 8.35 -10.66
CA TYR A 40 0.70 7.00 -10.12
C TYR A 40 -0.06 6.99 -8.80
N CYS A 41 0.23 7.91 -7.88
CA CYS A 41 -0.50 8.03 -6.61
C CYS A 41 -1.98 8.37 -6.84
N ILE A 42 -2.29 9.28 -7.76
CA ILE A 42 -3.69 9.60 -8.09
C ILE A 42 -4.41 8.37 -8.65
N HIS A 43 -3.76 7.64 -9.56
CA HIS A 43 -4.32 6.43 -10.14
C HIS A 43 -4.58 5.35 -9.06
N GLN A 44 -3.61 5.12 -8.16
CA GLN A 44 -3.77 4.18 -7.04
C GLN A 44 -4.89 4.61 -6.08
N MET A 45 -4.99 5.89 -5.73
CA MET A 45 -6.08 6.40 -4.90
C MET A 45 -7.44 6.21 -5.57
N SER A 46 -7.51 6.37 -6.89
CA SER A 46 -8.74 6.09 -7.66
C SER A 46 -9.14 4.62 -7.56
N LEU A 47 -8.18 3.70 -7.69
CA LEU A 47 -8.44 2.26 -7.55
C LEU A 47 -8.91 1.89 -6.12
N ILE A 48 -8.31 2.49 -5.09
CA ILE A 48 -8.73 2.30 -3.69
C ILE A 48 -10.17 2.80 -3.50
N ASN A 49 -10.52 3.95 -4.06
CA ASN A 49 -11.85 4.53 -3.95
C ASN A 49 -12.92 3.74 -4.74
N GLN A 50 -12.54 3.00 -5.78
CA GLN A 50 -13.45 2.21 -6.61
C GLN A 50 -13.92 0.88 -5.96
N LYS A 51 -13.54 0.59 -4.71
CA LYS A 51 -14.11 -0.49 -3.88
C LYS A 51 -13.90 -1.94 -4.38
N ASP A 52 -12.73 -2.26 -4.95
CA ASP A 52 -12.32 -3.66 -5.19
C ASP A 52 -11.02 -4.03 -4.46
N VAL A 53 -10.84 -3.54 -3.23
CA VAL A 53 -9.78 -4.04 -2.35
C VAL A 53 -10.30 -5.20 -1.52
N HIS A 54 -9.88 -6.41 -1.87
CA HIS A 54 -10.14 -7.63 -1.10
C HIS A 54 -9.58 -7.48 0.32
N PHE A 55 -10.46 -7.38 1.32
CA PHE A 55 -10.07 -7.41 2.72
C PHE A 55 -9.59 -8.81 3.08
N ILE A 56 -8.27 -9.01 3.22
CA ILE A 56 -7.70 -10.27 3.71
C ILE A 56 -7.81 -10.25 5.24
N SER A 57 -8.89 -10.83 5.76
CA SER A 57 -9.00 -11.13 7.19
C SER A 57 -8.18 -12.38 7.46
N SER A 58 -6.99 -12.24 8.03
CA SER A 58 -6.24 -13.34 8.62
C SER A 58 -6.93 -13.83 9.90
N ARG A 59 -8.14 -14.39 9.78
CA ARG A 59 -8.71 -15.26 10.80
C ARG A 59 -8.20 -16.67 10.53
N ASP A 60 -7.03 -16.94 11.10
CA ASP A 60 -6.52 -18.29 11.28
C ASP A 60 -7.57 -19.08 12.08
N LYS A 61 -8.42 -19.83 11.38
CA LYS A 61 -9.40 -20.72 12.00
C LYS A 61 -8.62 -21.87 12.61
N GLY A 62 -8.45 -21.80 13.93
CA GLY A 62 -7.69 -22.74 14.73
C GLY A 62 -7.90 -24.19 14.34
N HIS A 63 -6.78 -24.88 14.09
CA HIS A 63 -6.72 -26.33 14.08
C HIS A 63 -6.82 -26.84 15.51
N VAL A 64 -8.03 -27.17 15.96
CA VAL A 64 -8.25 -27.93 17.19
C VAL A 64 -7.77 -29.36 16.93
N ARG A 65 -6.56 -29.69 17.41
CA ARG A 65 -6.05 -31.07 17.39
C ARG A 65 -6.99 -31.95 18.21
N GLY A 66 -7.61 -32.90 17.50
CA GLY A 66 -8.67 -33.77 17.99
C GLY A 66 -8.35 -34.46 19.32
N GLY A 67 -9.33 -34.45 20.22
CA GLY A 67 -9.31 -35.17 21.49
C GLY A 67 -9.13 -36.67 21.27
N ARG A 68 -8.16 -37.24 21.97
CA ARG A 68 -7.87 -38.67 21.99
C ARG A 68 -8.92 -39.36 22.88
N LYS A 69 -10.06 -39.72 22.30
CA LYS A 69 -11.05 -40.59 22.96
C LYS A 69 -10.66 -42.07 22.78
N ASP A 70 -10.76 -42.78 23.91
CA ASP A 70 -10.95 -44.21 24.08
C ASP A 70 -9.84 -45.17 23.63
N ARG A 71 -9.24 -45.86 24.62
CA ARG A 71 -9.30 -47.33 24.71
C ARG A 71 -9.30 -47.78 26.17
N LYS A 72 -10.48 -48.05 26.71
CA LYS A 72 -10.64 -48.97 27.85
C LYS A 72 -9.94 -50.30 27.51
N ARG A 73 -9.04 -50.76 28.38
CA ARG A 73 -8.62 -52.17 28.46
C ARG A 73 -8.82 -52.64 29.90
N ASP A 74 -10.08 -52.87 30.22
CA ASP A 74 -10.46 -53.77 31.31
C ASP A 74 -10.39 -55.21 30.77
N ARG A 75 -9.36 -55.99 31.18
CA ARG A 75 -9.44 -57.47 31.31
C ARG A 75 -8.19 -58.11 31.96
N TYR A 76 -8.27 -58.30 33.29
CA TYR A 76 -8.04 -59.54 34.09
C TYR A 76 -6.69 -60.32 34.08
N PRO A 77 -6.42 -61.17 35.12
CA PRO A 77 -5.18 -61.18 35.92
C PRO A 77 -4.26 -62.40 35.66
N ALA A 78 -3.15 -62.47 36.38
CA ALA A 78 -2.37 -63.68 36.66
C ALA A 78 -2.16 -63.82 38.18
#